data_AF-Q0C8Z9-F1
#
_entry.id   AF-Q0C8Z9-F1
#
_cell.length_a   1.000
_cell.length_b   1.000
_cell.length_c   1.000
_cell.angle_alpha   90.00
_cell.angle_beta   90.00
_cell.angle_gamma   90.00
#
_symmetry.space_group_name_H-M   'P 1'
#
loop_
_entity.id
_entity.type
_entity.pdbx_description
1 polymer ?
#
loop_
_entity_poly.entity_id
_entity_poly.type
_entity_poly.pdbx_seq_one_letter_code
_entity_poly.pdbx_strand_id
1 'polypeptide(L)'
;MEGKEPCPFAKLGICRLGSRCKYLHPTDSLSLAQPPGRLQSAGRHGTVQPQRPSLQQRAAPPRRPELPEAPSGNRRPQGFGTSSVSEQEFKTWRRSIPLETQNIRPLLMRMSAFIQDARRLIETNASNLQSVVKSLASEGGLSRIQELVQQDFSTMLTAMKLERFQSQILPFLEIVSHP
;
A
#
# COMPACT_ATOMS: atom_id res chain seq x y z
N MET A 1 -26.75 -39.26 17.10
CA MET A 1 -25.65 -38.32 16.79
C MET A 1 -25.93 -37.73 15.41
N GLU A 2 -26.81 -36.74 15.32
CA GLU A 2 -27.18 -36.14 14.03
C GLU A 2 -26.07 -35.17 13.58
N GLY A 3 -25.25 -35.63 12.64
CA GLY A 3 -24.26 -34.80 11.96
C GLY A 3 -24.96 -33.82 11.03
N LYS A 4 -25.07 -32.56 11.43
CA LYS A 4 -25.54 -31.49 10.54
C LYS A 4 -24.59 -31.35 9.36
N GLU A 5 -25.13 -31.34 8.15
CA GLU A 5 -24.36 -31.19 6.92
C GLU A 5 -23.63 -29.83 6.84
N PRO A 6 -22.43 -29.78 6.23
CA PRO A 6 -21.66 -28.55 6.11
C PRO A 6 -22.35 -27.60 5.13
N CYS A 7 -22.34 -26.31 5.47
CA CYS A 7 -22.93 -25.29 4.62
C CYS A 7 -22.19 -25.22 3.27
N PRO A 8 -22.87 -25.43 2.12
CA PRO A 8 -22.22 -25.36 0.80
C PRO A 8 -21.68 -23.95 0.52
N PHE A 9 -22.31 -22.94 1.13
CA PHE A 9 -21.97 -21.52 0.97
C PHE A 9 -20.89 -21.04 1.95
N ALA A 10 -20.56 -21.82 2.99
CA ALA A 10 -19.55 -21.43 3.97
C ALA A 10 -18.12 -21.53 3.42
N LYS A 11 -17.81 -22.60 2.68
CA LYS A 11 -16.48 -22.77 2.04
C LYS A 11 -16.20 -21.69 0.98
N LEU A 12 -17.27 -21.20 0.35
CA LEU A 12 -17.23 -20.16 -0.67
C LEU A 12 -17.27 -18.75 -0.08
N GLY A 13 -17.48 -18.59 1.23
CA GLY A 13 -17.59 -17.29 1.89
C GLY A 13 -18.83 -16.47 1.52
N ILE A 14 -19.83 -17.07 0.87
CA ILE A 14 -21.04 -16.38 0.37
C ILE A 14 -22.26 -16.53 1.29
N CYS A 15 -22.15 -17.29 2.38
CA CYS A 15 -23.23 -17.44 3.34
C CYS A 15 -23.37 -16.20 4.25
N ARG A 16 -24.47 -15.45 4.11
CA ARG A 16 -24.76 -14.24 4.92
C ARG A 16 -25.37 -14.53 6.30
N LEU A 17 -25.70 -15.79 6.59
CA LEU A 17 -26.37 -16.19 7.82
C LEU A 17 -25.41 -16.34 9.01
N GLY A 18 -24.09 -16.48 8.79
CA GLY A 18 -23.10 -16.66 9.87
C GLY A 18 -23.48 -17.78 10.85
N SER A 19 -23.35 -17.54 12.16
CA SER A 19 -23.78 -18.46 13.22
C SER A 19 -25.30 -18.67 13.34
N ARG A 20 -26.10 -17.92 12.56
CA ARG A 20 -27.55 -18.16 12.42
C ARG A 20 -27.87 -19.08 11.24
N CYS A 21 -26.85 -19.55 10.51
CA CYS A 21 -27.05 -20.52 9.45
C CYS A 21 -27.46 -21.87 10.03
N LYS A 22 -28.43 -22.53 9.40
CA LYS A 22 -28.88 -23.87 9.83
C LYS A 22 -27.83 -24.97 9.57
N TYR A 23 -26.80 -24.66 8.78
CA TYR A 23 -25.74 -25.56 8.33
C TYR A 23 -24.41 -25.22 9.01
N LEU A 24 -23.51 -26.21 9.16
CA LEU A 24 -22.24 -26.00 9.86
C LEU A 24 -21.27 -25.11 9.08
N HIS A 25 -20.68 -24.13 9.75
CA HIS A 25 -19.59 -23.30 9.24
C HIS A 25 -18.28 -23.65 9.96
N PRO A 26 -17.11 -23.56 9.28
CA PRO A 26 -15.80 -23.76 9.93
C PRO A 26 -15.56 -22.83 11.11
N THR A 27 -16.17 -21.64 11.09
CA THR A 27 -16.03 -20.60 12.12
C THR A 27 -16.85 -20.86 13.38
N ASP A 28 -17.93 -21.66 13.30
CA ASP A 28 -18.74 -21.99 14.49
C ASP A 28 -17.98 -22.88 15.49
N SER A 29 -16.86 -23.48 15.09
CA SER A 29 -16.03 -24.31 15.98
C SER A 29 -15.08 -23.50 16.87
N LEU A 30 -14.96 -22.17 16.72
CA LEU A 30 -13.96 -21.35 17.42
C LEU A 30 -14.52 -20.21 18.29
N SER A 31 -15.83 -20.15 18.52
CA SER A 31 -16.41 -19.12 19.39
C SER A 31 -16.44 -19.56 20.86
N LEU A 32 -15.26 -19.64 21.50
CA LEU A 32 -15.13 -19.68 22.96
C LEU A 32 -13.97 -18.80 23.45
N ALA A 33 -13.97 -17.52 23.05
CA ALA A 33 -13.18 -16.49 23.73
C ALA A 33 -13.76 -15.10 23.43
N GLN A 34 -14.67 -14.62 24.28
CA GLN A 34 -14.82 -13.18 24.49
C GLN A 34 -13.73 -12.72 25.46
N PRO A 35 -13.26 -11.47 25.33
CA PRO A 35 -13.14 -10.64 26.53
C PRO A 35 -13.98 -9.36 26.43
N PRO A 36 -14.47 -8.85 27.58
CA PRO A 36 -15.33 -7.69 27.67
C PRO A 36 -14.51 -6.39 27.79
N GLY A 37 -15.17 -5.23 27.65
CA GLY A 37 -14.70 -4.01 28.30
C GLY A 37 -14.67 -2.76 27.44
N ARG A 38 -15.87 -2.24 27.13
CA ARG A 38 -16.10 -0.85 26.70
C ARG A 38 -15.81 0.09 27.86
N LEU A 39 -14.77 0.93 27.78
CA LEU A 39 -14.61 2.08 28.66
C LEU A 39 -14.80 3.37 27.85
N GLN A 40 -15.93 4.03 28.11
CA GLN A 40 -16.14 5.44 27.75
C GLN A 40 -15.32 6.27 28.73
N SER A 41 -14.62 7.32 28.26
CA SER A 41 -14.14 8.36 29.17
C SER A 41 -14.40 9.74 28.59
N ALA A 42 -15.02 10.53 29.46
CA ALA A 42 -15.50 11.89 29.26
C ALA A 42 -14.34 12.88 29.07
N GLY A 43 -14.68 14.01 28.46
CA GLY A 43 -13.73 15.08 28.16
C GLY A 43 -13.10 15.73 29.39
N ARG A 44 -12.06 16.51 29.13
CA ARG A 44 -11.76 17.77 29.82
C ARG A 44 -10.79 18.59 28.99
N HIS A 45 -11.14 19.86 28.88
CA HIS A 45 -10.39 20.94 28.27
C HIS A 45 -9.07 21.16 29.02
N GLY A 46 -8.01 21.39 28.24
CA GLY A 46 -6.70 21.76 28.74
C GLY A 46 -5.90 22.42 27.62
N THR A 47 -6.29 23.64 27.26
CA THR A 47 -5.50 24.51 26.39
C THR A 47 -4.22 24.90 27.13
N VAL A 48 -3.10 24.26 26.82
CA VAL A 48 -1.76 24.76 27.19
C VAL A 48 -1.10 25.25 25.91
N GLN A 49 -1.06 26.57 25.81
CA GLN A 49 -0.42 27.36 24.78
C GLN A 49 1.11 27.28 24.94
N PRO A 50 1.90 26.87 23.93
CA PRO A 50 3.35 27.04 23.97
C PRO A 50 3.67 28.50 23.68
N GLN A 51 4.27 29.18 24.65
CA GLN A 51 4.77 30.54 24.49
C GLN A 51 5.95 30.56 23.52
N ARG A 52 5.81 31.31 22.42
CA ARG A 52 6.90 31.66 21.50
C ARG A 52 7.89 32.59 22.21
N PRO A 53 9.19 32.29 22.25
CA PRO A 53 10.18 33.30 22.57
C PRO A 53 10.29 34.33 21.42
N SER A 54 10.48 35.56 21.87
CA SER A 54 10.38 36.84 21.19
C SER A 54 11.36 37.02 20.02
N LEU A 55 10.85 37.60 18.92
CA LEU A 55 11.64 38.11 17.79
C LEU A 55 12.48 39.31 18.25
N GLN A 56 13.76 39.09 18.52
CA GLN A 56 14.74 40.18 18.64
C GLN A 56 15.20 40.58 17.23
N GLN A 57 15.10 41.88 16.98
CA GLN A 57 15.33 42.59 15.73
C GLN A 57 16.70 42.26 15.09
N ARG A 58 16.72 41.96 13.79
CA ARG A 58 17.95 42.02 12.97
C ARG A 58 17.81 43.19 11.99
N ALA A 59 18.82 44.06 12.03
CA ALA A 59 18.95 45.25 11.20
C ALA A 59 19.03 44.90 9.70
N ALA A 60 18.50 45.80 8.88
CA ALA A 60 18.56 45.73 7.42
C ALA A 60 20.01 45.88 6.89
N PRO A 61 20.41 45.14 5.85
CA PRO A 61 21.68 45.37 5.17
C PRO A 61 21.61 46.61 4.25
N PRO A 62 22.72 47.36 4.05
CA PRO A 62 22.76 48.52 3.17
C PRO A 62 22.58 48.13 1.70
N ARG A 63 21.92 49.02 0.94
CA ARG A 63 21.65 48.88 -0.50
C ARG A 63 22.96 48.87 -1.30
N ARG A 64 23.09 47.88 -2.20
CA ARG A 64 24.20 47.77 -3.16
C ARG A 64 23.87 48.62 -4.41
N PRO A 65 24.83 49.36 -5.01
CA PRO A 65 24.61 50.07 -6.26
C PRO A 65 24.28 49.12 -7.42
N GLU A 66 23.32 49.52 -8.26
CA GLU A 66 22.84 48.76 -9.42
C GLU A 66 23.82 48.90 -10.59
N LEU A 67 24.27 47.76 -11.15
CA LEU A 67 25.04 47.68 -12.39
C LEU A 67 24.13 47.22 -13.54
N PRO A 68 24.41 47.60 -14.80
CA PRO A 68 23.48 47.42 -15.92
C PRO A 68 23.22 45.95 -16.26
N GLU A 69 21.97 45.65 -16.58
CA GLU A 69 21.47 44.33 -16.96
C GLU A 69 22.12 43.84 -18.27
N ALA A 70 22.78 42.69 -18.22
CA ALA A 70 23.23 41.94 -19.38
C ALA A 70 22.07 41.06 -19.92
N PRO A 71 21.96 40.88 -21.25
CA PRO A 71 20.82 40.23 -21.87
C PRO A 71 20.67 38.77 -21.45
N SER A 72 19.47 38.44 -20.97
CA SER A 72 19.05 37.13 -20.48
C SER A 72 18.94 36.12 -21.63
N GLY A 73 20.05 35.47 -21.97
CA GLY A 73 20.09 34.28 -22.82
C GLY A 73 19.83 33.00 -22.03
N ASN A 74 18.73 32.92 -21.29
CA ASN A 74 18.43 31.78 -20.42
C ASN A 74 17.73 30.66 -21.21
N ARG A 75 18.44 29.95 -22.10
CA ARG A 75 17.98 28.63 -22.56
C ARG A 75 18.25 27.60 -21.47
N ARG A 76 17.26 27.42 -20.58
CA ARG A 76 17.17 26.20 -19.76
C ARG A 76 17.02 25.00 -20.70
N PRO A 77 17.85 23.95 -20.59
CA PRO A 77 17.55 22.68 -21.23
C PRO A 77 16.26 22.15 -20.60
N GLN A 78 15.20 22.07 -21.39
CA GLN A 78 13.95 21.44 -21.01
C GLN A 78 14.18 19.94 -20.85
N GLY A 79 14.46 19.48 -19.64
CA GLY A 79 14.34 18.08 -19.25
C GLY A 79 12.87 17.68 -19.16
N PHE A 80 12.19 17.59 -20.30
CA PHE A 80 10.73 17.35 -20.39
C PHE A 80 10.35 15.90 -20.70
N GLY A 81 11.32 15.00 -20.88
CA GLY A 81 11.03 13.65 -21.39
C GLY A 81 10.81 12.56 -20.33
N THR A 82 11.58 12.56 -19.23
CA THR A 82 11.68 11.36 -18.37
C THR A 82 10.70 11.35 -17.20
N SER A 83 10.41 12.51 -16.60
CA SER A 83 9.45 12.63 -15.49
C SER A 83 8.02 12.30 -15.95
N SER A 84 7.65 12.74 -17.15
CA SER A 84 6.33 12.50 -17.73
C SER A 84 6.07 11.02 -18.02
N VAL A 85 7.08 10.31 -18.55
CA VAL A 85 6.97 8.87 -18.84
C VAL A 85 6.89 8.06 -17.55
N SER A 86 7.78 8.32 -16.58
CA SER A 86 7.78 7.61 -15.29
C SER A 86 6.46 7.80 -14.52
N GLU A 87 5.86 8.99 -14.59
CA GLU A 87 4.56 9.25 -13.97
C GLU A 87 3.41 8.50 -14.67
N GLN A 88 3.47 8.38 -16.00
CA GLN A 88 2.48 7.62 -16.78
C GLN A 88 2.58 6.11 -16.52
N GLU A 89 3.79 5.58 -16.38
CA GLU A 89 4.04 4.19 -15.98
C GLU A 89 3.49 3.93 -14.58
N PHE A 90 3.75 4.83 -13.62
CA PHE A 90 3.20 4.73 -12.27
C PHE A 90 1.67 4.71 -12.29
N LYS A 91 1.03 5.62 -13.03
CA LYS A 91 -0.44 5.67 -13.17
C LYS A 91 -0.98 4.37 -13.77
N THR A 92 -0.30 3.81 -14.76
CA THR A 92 -0.70 2.56 -15.41
C THR A 92 -0.59 1.38 -14.47
N TRP A 93 0.53 1.25 -13.76
CA TRP A 93 0.74 0.24 -12.73
C TRP A 93 -0.32 0.35 -11.62
N ARG A 94 -0.58 1.56 -11.12
CA ARG A 94 -1.56 1.81 -10.03
C ARG A 94 -2.97 1.33 -10.37
N ARG A 95 -3.39 1.30 -11.64
CA ARG A 95 -4.71 0.78 -12.06
C ARG A 95 -4.88 -0.72 -11.83
N SER A 96 -3.78 -1.46 -11.62
CA SER A 96 -3.84 -2.88 -11.24
C SER A 96 -4.21 -3.12 -9.77
N ILE A 97 -4.12 -2.05 -8.96
CA ILE A 97 -4.52 -2.05 -7.55
C ILE A 97 -6.02 -1.69 -7.48
N PRO A 98 -6.87 -2.58 -6.93
CA PRO A 98 -8.28 -2.29 -6.76
C PRO A 98 -8.51 -1.07 -5.86
N LEU A 99 -9.56 -0.29 -6.15
CA LEU A 99 -10.00 0.79 -5.27
C LEU A 99 -10.92 0.32 -4.15
N GLU A 100 -11.57 -0.82 -4.35
CA GLU A 100 -12.59 -1.41 -3.48
C GLU A 100 -12.22 -2.87 -3.19
N THR A 101 -12.46 -3.34 -1.97
CA THR A 101 -12.09 -4.69 -1.54
C THR A 101 -13.11 -5.76 -1.91
N GLN A 102 -14.30 -5.36 -2.33
CA GLN A 102 -15.35 -6.29 -2.72
C GLN A 102 -15.17 -6.75 -4.17
N ASN A 103 -15.16 -8.07 -4.38
CA ASN A 103 -15.08 -8.73 -5.70
C ASN A 103 -13.79 -8.43 -6.50
N ILE A 104 -12.64 -8.44 -5.82
CA ILE A 104 -11.34 -8.26 -6.48
C ILE A 104 -11.04 -9.44 -7.40
N ARG A 105 -10.83 -9.16 -8.69
CA ARG A 105 -10.26 -10.15 -9.61
C ARG A 105 -8.79 -10.41 -9.27
N PRO A 106 -8.38 -11.67 -9.05
CA PRO A 106 -6.98 -12.00 -8.77
C PRO A 106 -6.09 -11.72 -9.99
N LEU A 107 -4.85 -11.29 -9.76
CA LEU A 107 -3.84 -11.10 -10.81
C LEU A 107 -3.28 -12.43 -11.32
N LEU A 108 -3.24 -13.47 -10.49
CA LEU A 108 -2.74 -14.81 -10.81
C LEU A 108 -1.37 -14.75 -11.52
N MET A 109 -1.35 -15.04 -12.83
CA MET A 109 -0.14 -15.05 -13.66
C MET A 109 0.50 -13.66 -13.85
N ARG A 110 -0.27 -12.58 -13.63
CA ARG A 110 0.23 -11.21 -13.73
C ARG A 110 0.91 -10.72 -12.45
N MET A 111 0.94 -11.53 -11.39
CA MET A 111 1.52 -11.14 -10.11
C MET A 111 3.02 -10.81 -10.23
N SER A 112 3.79 -11.65 -10.94
CA SER A 112 5.22 -11.38 -11.17
C SER A 112 5.43 -10.05 -11.90
N ALA A 113 4.65 -9.77 -12.94
CA ALA A 113 4.74 -8.51 -13.67
C ALA A 113 4.36 -7.30 -12.78
N PHE A 114 3.29 -7.43 -11.98
CA PHE A 114 2.87 -6.38 -11.07
C PHE A 114 3.96 -5.96 -10.07
N ILE A 115 4.65 -6.93 -9.47
CA ILE A 115 5.73 -6.65 -8.53
C ILE A 115 6.99 -6.15 -9.25
N GLN A 116 7.34 -6.74 -10.40
CA GLN A 116 8.50 -6.29 -11.18
C GLN A 116 8.33 -4.86 -11.72
N ASP A 117 7.12 -4.49 -12.14
CA ASP A 117 6.80 -3.11 -12.54
C ASP A 117 6.92 -2.15 -11.37
N ALA A 118 6.47 -2.54 -10.17
CA ALA A 118 6.67 -1.75 -8.95
C ALA A 118 8.17 -1.54 -8.65
N ARG A 119 8.99 -2.59 -8.79
CA ARG A 119 10.45 -2.51 -8.62
C ARG A 119 11.09 -1.58 -9.66
N ARG A 120 10.73 -1.72 -10.93
CA ARG A 120 11.22 -0.85 -12.02
C ARG A 120 10.91 0.63 -11.74
N LEU A 121 9.71 0.91 -11.23
CA LEU A 121 9.28 2.28 -10.92
C LEU A 121 10.14 2.94 -9.84
N ILE A 122 10.57 2.19 -8.83
CA ILE A 122 11.41 2.71 -7.74
C ILE A 122 12.88 2.82 -8.13
N GLU A 123 13.37 1.93 -9.01
CA GLU A 123 14.73 1.99 -9.56
C GLU A 123 14.91 3.15 -10.53
N THR A 124 13.88 3.43 -11.33
CA THR A 124 13.91 4.51 -12.34
C THR A 124 13.86 5.89 -11.69
N ASN A 125 13.11 6.04 -10.59
CA ASN A 125 13.00 7.30 -9.89
C ASN A 125 12.70 7.09 -8.40
N ALA A 126 13.65 7.49 -7.54
CA ALA A 126 13.54 7.37 -6.09
C ALA A 126 12.30 8.08 -5.50
N SER A 127 11.77 9.12 -6.15
CA SER A 127 10.54 9.77 -5.68
C SER A 127 9.30 8.87 -5.78
N ASN A 128 9.33 7.85 -6.65
CA ASN A 128 8.24 6.91 -6.81
C ASN A 128 8.14 5.93 -5.65
N LEU A 129 9.21 5.70 -4.86
CA LEU A 129 9.20 4.76 -3.74
C LEU A 129 8.07 5.05 -2.78
N GLN A 130 7.95 6.31 -2.34
CA GLN A 130 6.87 6.72 -1.44
C GLN A 130 5.49 6.52 -2.07
N SER A 131 5.34 6.78 -3.37
CA SER A 131 4.07 6.60 -4.09
C SER A 131 3.69 5.12 -4.25
N VAL A 132 4.67 4.26 -4.53
CA VAL A 132 4.51 2.81 -4.64
C VAL A 132 4.16 2.21 -3.28
N VAL A 133 4.93 2.50 -2.24
CA VAL A 133 4.69 2.01 -0.86
C VAL A 133 3.32 2.46 -0.36
N LYS A 134 2.95 3.73 -0.56
CA LYS A 134 1.59 4.22 -0.21
C LYS A 134 0.49 3.49 -0.98
N SER A 135 0.72 3.16 -2.24
CA SER A 135 -0.27 2.42 -3.04
C SER A 135 -0.39 0.96 -2.57
N LEU A 136 0.73 0.32 -2.21
CA LEU A 136 0.74 -1.03 -1.62
C LEU A 136 0.09 -1.08 -0.23
N ALA A 137 0.25 -0.02 0.56
CA ALA A 137 -0.37 0.10 1.89
C ALA A 137 -1.86 0.46 1.86
N SER A 138 -2.43 0.76 0.68
CA SER A 138 -3.86 0.96 0.53
C SER A 138 -4.64 -0.34 0.68
N GLU A 139 -5.95 -0.28 0.90
CA GLU A 139 -6.80 -1.47 1.11
C GLU A 139 -6.72 -2.48 -0.05
N GLY A 140 -6.80 -2.01 -1.30
CA GLY A 140 -6.61 -2.87 -2.46
C GLY A 140 -5.16 -3.31 -2.67
N GLY A 141 -4.18 -2.52 -2.23
CA GLY A 141 -2.77 -2.91 -2.22
C GLY A 141 -2.50 -4.07 -1.27
N LEU A 142 -3.09 -4.02 -0.07
CA LEU A 142 -3.05 -5.11 0.90
C LEU A 142 -3.71 -6.37 0.36
N SER A 143 -4.79 -6.25 -0.42
CA SER A 143 -5.39 -7.40 -1.10
C SER A 143 -4.44 -8.03 -2.14
N ARG A 144 -3.61 -7.24 -2.83
CA ARG A 144 -2.54 -7.77 -3.70
C ARG A 144 -1.43 -8.47 -2.91
N ILE A 145 -1.03 -7.89 -1.78
CA ILE A 145 -0.05 -8.53 -0.88
C ILE A 145 -0.62 -9.83 -0.31
N GLN A 146 -1.90 -9.86 0.04
CA GLN A 146 -2.58 -11.06 0.49
C GLN A 146 -2.55 -12.16 -0.58
N GLU A 147 -2.86 -11.81 -1.84
CA GLU A 147 -2.77 -12.73 -2.99
C GLU A 147 -1.34 -13.27 -3.20
N LEU A 148 -0.32 -12.46 -2.94
CA LEU A 148 1.08 -12.86 -3.02
C LEU A 148 1.45 -13.89 -1.94
N VAL A 149 1.07 -13.65 -0.68
CA VAL A 149 1.50 -14.47 0.47
C VAL A 149 0.61 -15.69 0.70
N GLN A 150 -0.64 -15.69 0.25
CA GLN A 150 -1.58 -16.80 0.42
C GLN A 150 -1.56 -17.82 -0.73
N GLN A 151 -0.54 -17.80 -1.58
CA GLN A 151 -0.38 -18.84 -2.60
C GLN A 151 -0.18 -20.21 -1.93
N ASP A 152 -0.69 -21.28 -2.55
CA ASP A 152 -0.51 -22.64 -2.03
C ASP A 152 0.92 -23.11 -2.31
N PHE A 153 1.84 -22.76 -1.41
CA PHE A 153 3.22 -23.21 -1.48
C PHE A 153 3.35 -24.67 -1.06
N SER A 154 2.48 -25.21 -0.22
CA SER A 154 2.61 -26.58 0.31
C SER A 154 2.57 -27.64 -0.80
N THR A 155 1.67 -27.48 -1.78
CA THR A 155 1.49 -28.42 -2.89
C THR A 155 2.39 -28.14 -4.10
N MET A 156 3.13 -27.02 -4.09
CA MET A 156 3.96 -26.58 -5.22
C MET A 156 5.32 -27.30 -5.28
N LEU A 157 5.75 -27.64 -6.50
CA LEU A 157 7.09 -28.21 -6.76
C LEU A 157 8.21 -27.27 -6.30
N THR A 158 9.31 -27.82 -5.80
CA THR A 158 10.47 -27.03 -5.30
C THR A 158 11.01 -26.03 -6.33
N ALA A 159 11.12 -26.43 -7.60
CA ALA A 159 11.56 -25.53 -8.66
C ALA A 159 10.61 -24.34 -8.87
N MET A 160 9.30 -24.56 -8.75
CA MET A 160 8.30 -23.51 -8.84
C MET A 160 8.30 -22.61 -7.61
N LYS A 161 8.54 -23.16 -6.41
CA LYS A 161 8.74 -22.36 -5.19
C LYS A 161 9.91 -21.40 -5.35
N LEU A 162 11.03 -21.88 -5.87
CA LEU A 162 12.22 -21.06 -6.12
C LEU A 162 11.93 -19.97 -7.15
N GLU A 163 11.26 -20.31 -8.25
CA GLU A 163 10.84 -19.34 -9.27
C GLU A 163 9.95 -18.25 -8.68
N ARG A 164 8.91 -18.61 -7.91
CA ARG A 164 8.01 -17.66 -7.25
C ARG A 164 8.73 -16.80 -6.23
N PHE A 165 9.66 -17.38 -5.47
CA PHE A 165 10.47 -16.62 -4.52
C PHE A 165 11.30 -15.56 -5.24
N GLN A 166 12.01 -15.94 -6.29
CA GLN A 166 12.88 -15.03 -7.05
C GLN A 166 12.09 -13.99 -7.85
N SER A 167 10.97 -14.37 -8.46
CA SER A 167 10.22 -13.50 -9.38
C SER A 167 9.16 -12.63 -8.71
N GLN A 168 8.76 -12.94 -7.47
CA GLN A 168 7.69 -12.25 -6.75
C GLN A 168 8.08 -11.85 -5.33
N ILE A 169 8.47 -12.80 -4.48
CA ILE A 169 8.65 -12.56 -3.04
C ILE A 169 9.87 -11.68 -2.76
N LEU A 170 11.03 -12.01 -3.35
CA LEU A 170 12.26 -11.25 -3.16
C LEU A 170 12.12 -9.79 -3.67
N PRO A 171 11.64 -9.54 -4.90
CA PRO A 171 11.31 -8.20 -5.38
C PRO A 171 10.37 -7.42 -4.46
N PHE A 172 9.35 -8.08 -3.92
CA PHE A 172 8.44 -7.44 -2.96
C PHE A 172 9.18 -7.02 -1.67
N LEU A 173 10.02 -7.90 -1.11
CA LEU A 173 10.80 -7.60 0.08
C LEU A 173 11.73 -6.41 -0.14
N GLU A 174 12.45 -6.35 -1.27
CA GLU A 174 13.34 -5.23 -1.61
C GLU A 174 12.58 -3.90 -1.74
N ILE A 175 11.34 -3.92 -2.27
CA ILE A 175 10.50 -2.72 -2.35
C ILE A 175 10.17 -2.18 -0.94
N VAL A 176 9.85 -3.06 0.01
CA VAL A 176 9.40 -2.64 1.35
C VAL A 176 10.54 -2.40 2.33
N SER A 177 11.71 -3.03 2.14
CA SER A 177 12.87 -2.86 3.01
C SER A 177 13.75 -1.65 2.69
N HIS A 178 13.45 -0.94 1.59
CA HIS A 178 14.40 -0.12 0.82
C HIS A 178 15.57 -0.96 0.24
N PRO A 179 16.02 -0.69 -1.00
CA PRO A 179 17.30 -1.17 -1.51
C PRO A 179 18.47 -0.49 -0.79
#